data_AF-A0A662HPS3-F1
#
_entry.id   AF-A0A662HPS3-F1
#
_cell.length_a   1.000
_cell.length_b   1.000
_cell.length_c   1.000
_cell.angle_alpha   90.00
_cell.angle_beta   90.00
_cell.angle_gamma   90.00
#
_symmetry.space_group_name_H-M   'P 1'
#
loop_
_entity.id
_entity.type
_entity.pdbx_description
1 polymer ?
#
loop_
_entity_poly.entity_id
_entity_poly.type
_entity_poly.pdbx_seq_one_letter_code
_entity_poly.pdbx_strand_id
1 'polypeptide(L)'
;MTSKWRKIVEKAATVNIEAQIAVLQETSERARHYFNAALGFMGLYVAVVALGYTSMWLHLGFILLVAAISVRYLQYKKILELAENIVLGDPPLTLKDKIKEHEDLLGDLIIMFLAMIVALIVALRL
;
A
#
# COMPACT_ATOMS: atom_id res chain seq x y z
N MET A 1 -16.51 -11.05 -1.87
CA MET A 1 -15.70 -11.97 -1.03
C MET A 1 -15.09 -11.18 0.12
N THR A 2 -15.53 -11.38 1.36
CA THR A 2 -14.80 -10.90 2.55
C THR A 2 -13.41 -11.55 2.57
N SER A 3 -12.36 -10.74 2.64
CA SER A 3 -10.97 -11.22 2.64
C SER A 3 -10.78 -12.22 3.78
N LYS A 4 -10.07 -13.34 3.53
CA LYS A 4 -9.73 -14.35 4.56
C LYS A 4 -9.12 -13.69 5.81
N TRP A 5 -8.32 -12.65 5.59
CA TRP A 5 -7.68 -11.85 6.64
C TRP A 5 -8.65 -11.06 7.49
N ARG A 6 -9.71 -10.51 6.90
CA ARG A 6 -10.76 -9.84 7.68
C ARG A 6 -11.38 -10.80 8.71
N LYS A 7 -11.68 -12.03 8.31
CA LYS A 7 -12.21 -13.07 9.23
C LYS A 7 -11.20 -13.45 10.32
N ILE A 8 -9.90 -13.45 10.00
CA ILE A 8 -8.83 -13.72 10.97
C ILE A 8 -8.77 -12.60 12.03
N VAL A 9 -8.81 -11.35 11.60
CA VAL A 9 -8.85 -10.17 12.49
C VAL A 9 -10.07 -10.20 13.40
N GLU A 10 -11.26 -10.42 12.83
CA GLU A 10 -12.51 -10.52 13.61
C GLU A 10 -12.47 -11.68 14.61
N LYS A 11 -11.87 -12.82 14.25
CA LYS A 11 -11.71 -13.97 15.16
C LYS A 11 -10.68 -13.70 16.27
N ALA A 12 -9.61 -12.97 15.97
CA ALA A 12 -8.60 -12.62 16.97
C ALA A 12 -9.18 -11.77 18.12
N ALA A 13 -10.18 -10.93 17.82
CA ALA A 13 -10.88 -10.12 18.81
C ALA A 13 -11.47 -10.96 19.96
N THR A 14 -11.90 -12.19 19.70
CA THR A 14 -12.59 -13.05 20.68
C THR A 14 -11.69 -14.06 21.39
N VAL A 15 -10.38 -14.11 21.08
CA VAL A 15 -9.47 -15.16 21.59
C VAL A 15 -8.68 -14.66 22.80
N ASN A 16 -7.68 -13.82 22.58
CA ASN A 16 -6.84 -13.23 23.63
C ASN A 16 -6.07 -12.02 23.08
N ILE A 17 -5.51 -11.19 23.97
CA ILE A 17 -4.71 -10.00 23.61
C ILE A 17 -3.47 -10.37 22.77
N GLU A 18 -2.81 -11.49 23.05
CA GLU A 18 -1.64 -11.93 22.30
C GLU A 18 -1.98 -12.21 20.82
N ALA A 19 -3.11 -12.85 20.54
CA ALA A 19 -3.58 -13.07 19.18
C ALA A 19 -3.92 -11.76 18.47
N GLN A 20 -4.49 -10.77 19.20
CA GLN A 20 -4.78 -9.46 18.65
C GLN A 20 -3.47 -8.73 18.25
N ILE A 21 -2.46 -8.72 19.12
CA ILE A 21 -1.14 -8.13 18.85
C ILE A 21 -0.43 -8.85 17.69
N ALA A 22 -0.46 -10.19 17.66
CA ALA A 22 0.15 -10.95 16.58
C ALA A 22 -0.48 -10.65 15.22
N VAL A 23 -1.81 -10.54 15.16
CA VAL A 23 -2.52 -10.19 13.93
C VAL A 23 -2.25 -8.75 13.51
N LEU A 24 -2.15 -7.82 14.45
CA LEU A 24 -1.76 -6.44 14.19
C LEU A 24 -0.37 -6.36 13.55
N GLN A 25 0.62 -7.06 14.13
CA GLN A 25 1.99 -7.08 13.62
C GLN A 25 2.07 -7.69 12.22
N GLU A 26 1.40 -8.83 11.99
CA GLU A 26 1.38 -9.52 10.69
C GLU A 26 0.68 -8.68 9.61
N THR A 27 -0.42 -8.01 9.94
CA THR A 27 -1.14 -7.15 8.98
C THR A 27 -0.34 -5.89 8.65
N SER A 28 0.35 -5.30 9.63
CA SER A 28 1.28 -4.18 9.43
C SER A 28 2.46 -4.58 8.54
N GLU A 29 3.07 -5.74 8.79
CA GLU A 29 4.18 -6.24 7.98
C GLU A 29 3.77 -6.48 6.53
N ARG A 30 2.57 -7.05 6.31
CA ARG A 30 2.02 -7.22 4.96
C ARG A 30 1.76 -5.90 4.26
N ALA A 31 1.18 -4.92 4.95
CA ALA A 31 0.96 -3.59 4.39
C ALA A 31 2.30 -2.97 3.96
N ARG A 32 3.31 -2.98 4.85
CA ARG A 32 4.67 -2.49 4.56
C ARG A 32 5.32 -3.25 3.40
N HIS A 33 5.15 -4.56 3.32
CA HIS A 33 5.68 -5.38 2.24
C HIS A 33 5.12 -4.94 0.87
N TYR A 34 3.80 -4.76 0.74
CA TYR A 34 3.20 -4.31 -0.52
C TYR A 34 3.58 -2.88 -0.88
N PHE A 35 3.70 -2.00 0.11
CA PHE A 35 4.19 -0.64 -0.10
C PHE A 35 5.63 -0.63 -0.64
N ASN A 36 6.53 -1.35 0.03
CA ASN A 36 7.93 -1.48 -0.39
C ASN A 36 8.06 -2.16 -1.76
N ALA A 37 7.21 -3.14 -2.06
CA ALA A 37 7.16 -3.76 -3.38
C ALA A 37 6.77 -2.74 -4.46
N ALA A 38 5.75 -1.91 -4.23
CA ALA A 38 5.35 -0.87 -5.17
C ALA A 38 6.50 0.10 -5.45
N LEU A 39 7.16 0.60 -4.39
CA LEU A 39 8.34 1.45 -4.49
C LEU A 39 9.48 0.76 -5.27
N GLY A 40 9.76 -0.51 -4.97
CA GLY A 40 10.77 -1.29 -5.66
C GLY A 40 10.49 -1.44 -7.16
N PHE A 41 9.25 -1.72 -7.54
CA PHE A 41 8.87 -1.80 -8.96
C PHE A 41 8.93 -0.44 -9.67
N MET A 42 8.61 0.67 -8.99
CA MET A 42 8.82 2.00 -9.57
C MET A 42 10.30 2.32 -9.75
N GLY A 43 11.16 2.00 -8.78
CA GLY A 43 12.61 2.15 -8.92
C GLY A 43 13.15 1.34 -10.11
N LEU A 44 12.68 0.09 -10.26
CA LEU A 44 13.01 -0.74 -11.41
C LEU A 44 12.52 -0.12 -12.72
N TYR A 45 11.30 0.40 -12.76
CA TYR A 45 10.75 1.06 -13.94
C TYR A 45 11.61 2.25 -14.38
N VAL A 46 11.98 3.12 -13.44
CA VAL A 46 12.86 4.28 -13.69
C VAL A 46 14.21 3.81 -14.25
N ALA A 47 14.81 2.77 -13.68
CA ALA A 47 16.09 2.22 -14.15
C ALA A 47 15.99 1.67 -15.58
N VAL A 48 14.90 0.95 -15.89
CA VAL A 48 14.66 0.37 -17.23
C VAL A 48 14.46 1.47 -18.28
N VAL A 49 13.71 2.52 -17.94
CA VAL A 49 13.53 3.70 -18.80
C VAL A 49 14.85 4.44 -19.02
N ALA A 50 15.67 4.59 -17.98
CA ALA A 50 16.98 5.25 -18.06
C ALA A 50 17.96 4.50 -18.98
N LEU A 51 17.82 3.18 -19.10
CA LEU A 51 18.58 2.36 -20.07
C LEU A 51 18.09 2.52 -21.53
N GLY A 52 17.04 3.32 -21.77
CA GLY A 52 16.51 3.60 -23.11
C GLY A 52 15.46 2.60 -23.59
N TYR A 53 14.97 1.70 -22.73
CA TYR A 53 13.88 0.78 -23.08
C TYR A 53 12.51 1.47 -22.94
N THR A 54 12.02 2.05 -24.04
CA THR A 54 10.78 2.85 -24.06
C THR A 54 9.64 2.19 -24.86
N SER A 55 9.47 0.87 -24.72
CA SER A 55 8.36 0.16 -25.36
C SER A 55 7.02 0.48 -24.68
N MET A 56 5.99 0.79 -25.45
CA MET A 56 4.63 1.06 -24.92
C MET A 56 4.10 -0.09 -24.05
N TRP A 57 4.42 -1.34 -24.42
CA TRP A 57 4.05 -2.53 -23.65
C TRP A 57 4.72 -2.59 -22.28
N LEU A 58 5.96 -2.07 -22.18
CA LEU A 58 6.71 -2.00 -20.93
C LEU A 58 6.06 -1.03 -19.96
N HIS A 59 5.69 0.15 -20.45
CA HIS A 59 4.97 1.17 -19.67
C HIS A 59 3.64 0.63 -19.15
N LEU A 60 2.83 0.02 -20.03
CA LEU A 60 1.54 -0.57 -19.64
C LEU A 60 1.71 -1.70 -18.62
N GLY A 61 2.71 -2.57 -18.82
CA GLY A 61 3.00 -3.67 -17.89
C GLY A 61 3.36 -3.17 -16.49
N PHE A 62 4.22 -2.16 -16.39
CA PHE A 62 4.59 -1.57 -15.10
C PHE A 62 3.41 -0.84 -14.43
N ILE A 63 2.61 -0.10 -15.19
CA ILE A 63 1.41 0.57 -14.64
C ILE A 63 0.44 -0.46 -14.05
N LEU A 64 0.15 -1.54 -14.78
CA LEU A 64 -0.73 -2.60 -14.29
C LEU A 64 -0.16 -3.30 -13.05
N LEU A 65 1.14 -3.56 -13.02
CA LEU A 65 1.83 -4.19 -11.90
C LEU A 65 1.77 -3.31 -10.64
N VAL A 66 2.14 -2.03 -10.77
CA VAL A 66 2.09 -1.06 -9.66
C VAL A 66 0.65 -0.91 -9.18
N ALA A 67 -0.32 -0.74 -10.08
CA ALA A 67 -1.73 -0.64 -9.71
C ALA A 67 -2.22 -1.89 -8.95
N ALA A 68 -1.88 -3.10 -9.41
CA ALA A 68 -2.25 -4.34 -8.75
C ALA A 68 -1.68 -4.42 -7.32
N ILE A 69 -0.43 -4.01 -7.13
CA ILE A 69 0.23 -4.02 -5.81
C ILE A 69 -0.34 -2.92 -4.91
N SER A 70 -0.60 -1.73 -5.44
CA SER A 70 -1.25 -0.65 -4.69
C SER A 70 -2.66 -1.04 -4.24
N VAL A 71 -3.42 -1.78 -5.06
CA VAL A 71 -4.73 -2.33 -4.64
C VAL A 71 -4.56 -3.30 -3.47
N ARG A 72 -3.55 -4.17 -3.49
CA ARG A 72 -3.24 -5.07 -2.37
C ARG A 72 -2.84 -4.29 -1.13
N TYR A 73 -1.99 -3.28 -1.27
CA TYR A 73 -1.60 -2.39 -0.19
C TYR A 73 -2.82 -1.74 0.48
N LEU A 74 -3.71 -1.12 -0.30
CA LEU A 74 -4.94 -0.50 0.23
C LEU A 74 -5.87 -1.50 0.91
N GLN A 75 -5.94 -2.74 0.40
CA GLN A 75 -6.70 -3.81 1.06
C GLN A 75 -6.12 -4.16 2.43
N TYR A 76 -4.80 -4.32 2.54
CA TYR A 76 -4.15 -4.62 3.82
C TYR A 76 -4.16 -3.43 4.77
N LYS A 77 -4.07 -2.20 4.27
CA LYS A 77 -4.23 -0.99 5.10
C LYS A 77 -5.60 -0.94 5.78
N LYS A 78 -6.69 -1.21 5.03
CA LYS A 78 -8.03 -1.30 5.62
C LYS A 78 -8.18 -2.42 6.65
N ILE A 79 -7.43 -3.52 6.48
CA ILE A 79 -7.43 -4.64 7.43
C ILE A 79 -6.62 -4.29 8.67
N LEU A 80 -5.50 -3.58 8.50
CA LEU A 80 -4.68 -3.05 9.59
C LEU A 80 -5.49 -2.09 10.45
N GLU A 81 -6.19 -1.13 9.82
CA GLU A 81 -7.10 -0.22 10.55
C GLU A 81 -8.15 -1.00 11.37
N LEU A 82 -8.71 -2.09 10.82
CA LEU A 82 -9.65 -2.93 11.56
C LEU A 82 -8.99 -3.59 12.78
N ALA A 83 -7.75 -4.08 12.61
CA ALA A 83 -6.98 -4.70 13.69
C ALA A 83 -6.61 -3.68 14.78
N GLU A 84 -6.18 -2.47 14.39
CA GLU A 84 -5.85 -1.37 15.32
C GLU A 84 -7.07 -0.98 16.17
N ASN A 85 -8.23 -0.80 15.54
CA ASN A 85 -9.47 -0.47 16.27
C ASN A 85 -9.87 -1.57 17.28
N ILE A 86 -9.62 -2.84 16.95
CA ILE A 86 -9.92 -3.96 17.86
C ILE A 86 -8.93 -4.02 19.02
N VAL A 87 -7.64 -3.81 18.76
CA VAL A 87 -6.57 -3.89 19.78
C VAL A 87 -6.65 -2.71 20.75
N LEU A 88 -6.88 -1.50 20.24
CA LEU A 88 -6.91 -0.27 21.05
C LEU A 88 -8.22 -0.10 21.83
N GLY A 89 -9.29 -0.80 21.42
CA GLY A 89 -10.62 -0.64 22.03
C GLY A 89 -11.24 0.74 21.79
N ASP A 90 -10.62 1.57 20.95
CA ASP A 90 -11.07 2.91 20.63
C ASP A 90 -12.28 2.87 19.68
N PRO A 91 -13.25 3.79 19.83
CA PRO A 91 -14.30 3.97 18.86
C PRO A 91 -13.69 4.30 17.49
N PRO A 92 -14.31 3.85 16.38
CA PRO A 92 -13.76 4.05 15.04
C PRO A 92 -13.42 5.53 14.82
N LEU A 93 -12.13 5.81 14.57
CA LEU A 93 -11.61 7.17 14.36
C LEU A 93 -12.50 7.94 13.38
N THR A 94 -12.82 9.18 13.74
CA THR A 94 -13.65 10.02 12.88
C THR A 94 -12.92 10.29 11.56
N LEU A 95 -13.69 10.52 10.49
CA LEU A 95 -13.15 10.80 9.14
C LEU A 95 -12.05 11.88 9.14
N LYS A 96 -12.12 12.82 10.09
CA LYS A 96 -11.15 13.91 10.25
C LYS A 96 -9.78 13.43 10.76
N ASP A 97 -9.77 12.47 11.68
CA ASP A 97 -8.54 11.88 12.22
C ASP A 97 -7.91 10.91 11.22
N LYS A 98 -8.73 10.15 10.48
CA LYS A 98 -8.28 9.31 9.37
C LYS A 98 -7.57 10.09 8.27
N ILE A 99 -8.04 11.29 7.94
CA ILE A 99 -7.40 12.15 6.93
C ILE A 99 -6.03 12.63 7.42
N LYS A 100 -5.90 12.95 8.71
CA LYS A 100 -4.65 13.39 9.32
C LYS A 100 -3.59 12.28 9.37
N GLU A 101 -4.01 11.05 9.67
CA GLU A 101 -3.15 9.86 9.58
C GLU A 101 -2.82 9.44 8.13
N HIS A 102 -3.61 9.91 7.17
CA HIS A 102 -3.39 9.67 5.75
C HIS A 102 -2.60 10.80 5.08
N GLU A 103 -2.16 11.85 5.78
CA GLU A 103 -1.27 12.88 5.23
C GLU A 103 0.06 12.28 4.76
N ASP A 104 0.66 11.39 5.56
CA ASP A 104 1.90 10.70 5.16
C ASP A 104 1.65 9.75 3.97
N LEU A 105 0.50 9.08 3.93
CA LEU A 105 0.12 8.21 2.82
C LEU A 105 -0.14 9.00 1.52
N LEU A 106 -0.79 10.16 1.64
CA LEU A 106 -1.02 11.09 0.55
C LEU A 106 0.31 11.67 0.08
N GLY A 107 1.20 12.01 1.02
CA GLY A 107 2.58 12.40 0.75
C GLY A 107 3.32 11.34 -0.06
N ASP A 108 3.28 10.09 0.37
CA ASP A 108 3.88 8.95 -0.32
C ASP A 108 3.26 8.75 -1.71
N LEU A 109 1.94 8.82 -1.85
CA LEU A 109 1.24 8.73 -3.14
C LEU A 109 1.63 9.88 -4.08
N ILE A 110 1.77 11.10 -3.56
CA ILE A 110 2.20 12.28 -4.31
C ILE A 110 3.65 12.11 -4.76
N ILE A 111 4.54 11.61 -3.90
CA ILE A 111 5.94 11.32 -4.24
C ILE A 111 6.01 10.24 -5.34
N MET A 112 5.24 9.15 -5.20
CA MET A 112 5.16 8.10 -6.22
C MET A 112 4.65 8.64 -7.56
N PHE A 113 3.61 9.49 -7.52
CA PHE A 113 3.06 10.12 -8.71
C PHE A 113 4.04 11.08 -9.39
N LEU A 114 4.74 11.91 -8.60
CA LEU A 114 5.78 12.82 -9.09
C LEU A 114 6.95 12.04 -9.71
N ALA A 115 7.41 10.96 -9.08
CA ALA A 115 8.47 10.10 -9.61
C ALA A 115 8.06 9.49 -10.96
N MET A 116 6.79 9.08 -11.10
CA MET A 116 6.26 8.53 -12.34
C MET A 116 6.18 9.59 -13.46
N ILE A 117 5.82 10.84 -13.14
CA ILE A 117 5.84 11.96 -14.09
C ILE A 117 7.26 12.26 -14.55
N VAL A 118 8.23 12.35 -13.62
CA VAL A 118 9.64 12.62 -13.95
C VAL A 118 10.18 11.53 -14.86
N ALA A 119 9.90 10.26 -14.55
CA ALA A 119 10.29 9.14 -15.41
C ALA A 119 9.69 9.23 -16.82
N LEU A 120 8.43 9.68 -16.93
CA LEU A 120 7.75 9.87 -18.21
C LEU A 120 8.38 10.99 -19.04
N ILE A 121 8.73 12.12 -18.40
CA ILE A 121 9.40 13.27 -19.05
C ILE A 121 10.76 12.83 -19.62
N VAL A 122 11.55 12.10 -18.82
CA VAL A 122 12.85 11.57 -19.25
C VAL A 122 12.68 10.56 -20.39
N ALA A 123 11.68 9.68 -20.33
CA ALA A 123 11.39 8.70 -21.39
C ALA A 123 11.02 9.35 -22.72
N LEU A 124 10.28 10.46 -22.67
CA LEU A 124 9.74 11.14 -23.85
C LEU A 124 10.74 12.09 -24.53
N ARG A 125 11.94 12.32 -23.96
CA ARG A 125 12.92 13.31 -24.44
C ARG A 125 12.26 14.65 -24.83
N LEU A 126 11.65 15.33 -23.86
CA LEU A 126 11.54 16.79 -23.89
C LEU A 126 12.83 17.41 -23.36
#